data_AF-A0A6N9QID1-F1
#
_entry.id   AF-A0A6N9QID1-F1
#
_cell.length_a   1.000
_cell.length_b   1.000
_cell.length_c   1.000
_cell.angle_alpha   90.00
_cell.angle_beta   90.00
_cell.angle_gamma   90.00
#
_symmetry.space_group_name_H-M   'P 1'
#
loop_
_entity.id
_entity.type
_entity.pdbx_description
1 polymer ?
#
loop_
_entity_poly.entity_id
_entity_poly.type
_entity_poly.pdbx_seq_one_letter_code
_entity_poly.pdbx_strand_id
1 'polypeptide(L)' 'MDKLSLSPDFTIDDIHKIREHNYEITKDMSMEEKLEYYNHLGTAAEKETKRRRALKRRK' A
#
# COMPACT_ATOMS: atom_id res chain seq x y z
N MET A 1 -11.17 -8.74 8.00
CA MET A 1 -10.79 -7.67 7.05
C MET A 1 -10.83 -8.27 5.67
N ASP A 2 -11.85 -7.89 4.90
CA ASP A 2 -12.01 -8.38 3.54
C ASP A 2 -10.84 -7.94 2.67
N LYS A 3 -10.40 -8.84 1.79
CA LYS A 3 -9.36 -8.58 0.82
C LYS A 3 -9.86 -7.48 -0.14
N LEU A 4 -9.14 -6.37 -0.21
CA LEU A 4 -9.40 -5.29 -1.18
C LEU A 4 -9.54 -5.88 -2.59
N SER A 5 -10.76 -5.80 -3.13
CA SER A 5 -11.06 -6.15 -4.52
C SER A 5 -10.88 -4.90 -5.36
N LEU A 6 -9.73 -4.83 -6.05
CA LEU A 6 -9.40 -3.73 -6.95
C LEU A 6 -9.70 -4.15 -8.39
N SER A 7 -10.19 -3.20 -9.18
CA SER A 7 -10.36 -3.38 -10.62
C SER A 7 -9.01 -3.73 -11.28
N PRO A 8 -8.99 -4.61 -12.31
CA PRO A 8 -7.82 -4.82 -13.16
C PRO A 8 -7.36 -3.53 -13.85
N ASP A 9 -8.32 -2.70 -14.27
CA ASP A 9 -8.09 -1.36 -14.77
C ASP A 9 -8.27 -0.39 -13.60
N PHE A 10 -7.18 -0.04 -12.93
CA PHE A 10 -7.18 0.77 -11.73
C PHE A 10 -7.92 2.11 -11.94
N THR A 11 -9.00 2.32 -11.18
CA THR A 11 -9.91 3.45 -11.31
C THR A 11 -9.82 4.42 -10.12
N ILE A 12 -10.52 5.55 -10.22
CA ILE A 12 -10.69 6.49 -9.10
C ILE A 12 -11.44 5.83 -7.93
N ASP A 13 -12.39 4.95 -8.22
CA ASP A 13 -13.14 4.22 -7.18
C ASP A 13 -12.23 3.28 -6.37
N ASP A 14 -11.24 2.67 -7.03
CA ASP A 14 -10.23 1.85 -6.35
C ASP A 14 -9.39 2.67 -5.37
N ILE A 15 -9.08 3.94 -5.70
CA ILE A 15 -8.40 4.84 -4.78
C ILE A 15 -9.27 5.09 -3.54
N HIS A 16 -10.57 5.34 -3.72
CA HIS A 16 -11.48 5.55 -2.59
C HIS A 16 -11.58 4.31 -1.69
N LYS A 17 -11.70 3.12 -2.27
CA LYS A 17 -11.70 1.84 -1.53
C LYS A 17 -10.43 1.64 -0.72
N ILE A 18 -9.26 1.94 -1.29
CA ILE A 18 -7.98 1.85 -0.58
C ILE A 18 -7.94 2.84 0.59
N ARG A 19 -8.40 4.07 0.38
CA ARG A 19 -8.42 5.10 1.43
C ARG A 19 -9.36 4.73 2.57
N GLU A 20 -10.55 4.23 2.25
CA GLU A 20 -11.52 3.76 3.22
C GLU A 20 -10.96 2.59 4.04
N HIS A 21 -10.38 1.59 3.37
CA HIS A 21 -9.75 0.46 4.04
C HIS A 21 -8.60 0.90 4.98
N ASN A 22 -7.74 1.81 4.52
CA ASN A 22 -6.66 2.34 5.34
C ASN A 22 -7.19 3.14 6.54
N TYR A 23 -8.28 3.89 6.37
CA TYR A 23 -8.94 4.58 7.48
C TYR A 23 -9.46 3.57 8.51
N GLU A 24 -10.21 2.55 8.08
CA GLU A 24 -10.75 1.54 8.99
C GLU A 24 -9.68 0.77 9.77
N ILE A 25 -8.52 0.52 9.16
CA ILE A 25 -7.38 -0.10 9.84
C ILE A 25 -6.74 0.86 10.85
N THR A 26 -6.59 2.13 10.48
CA THR A 26 -5.79 3.07 11.26
C THR A 26 -6.60 3.97 12.19
N LYS A 27 -7.93 3.97 12.13
CA LYS A 27 -8.77 4.93 12.88
C LYS A 27 -8.53 4.91 14.39
N ASP A 28 -8.32 3.72 14.96
CA ASP A 28 -8.12 3.53 16.41
C ASP A 28 -6.63 3.51 16.80
N MET A 29 -5.71 3.63 15.84
CA MET A 29 -4.27 3.67 16.11
C MET A 29 -3.82 5.05 16.59
N SER A 30 -2.86 5.04 17.53
CA SER A 30 -2.11 6.23 17.91
C SER A 30 -1.27 6.77 16.74
N MET A 31 -0.77 7.99 16.88
CA MET A 31 0.06 8.60 15.84
C MET A 31 1.37 7.84 15.63
N GLU A 32 1.97 7.31 16.69
CA GLU A 32 3.21 6.53 16.63
C GLU A 32 3.01 5.20 15.89
N GLU A 33 1.91 4.50 16.20
CA GLU A 33 1.54 3.26 15.51
C GLU A 33 1.21 3.50 14.04
N LYS A 34 0.54 4.63 13.70
CA LYS A 34 0.32 5.04 12.30
C LYS A 34 1.64 5.26 11.56
N LEU A 35 2.58 5.97 12.18
CA LEU A 35 3.89 6.22 11.59
C LEU A 35 4.64 4.90 11.35
N GLU A 36 4.64 4.00 12.32
CA GLU A 36 5.27 2.69 12.18
C GLU A 36 4.62 1.86 11.06
N TYR A 37 3.28 1.82 11.02
CA TYR A 37 2.50 1.11 10.00
C TYR A 37 2.87 1.55 8.57
N TYR A 38 2.89 2.87 8.31
CA TYR A 38 3.23 3.38 6.98
C TYR A 38 4.73 3.25 6.65
N ASN A 39 5.62 3.44 7.62
CA ASN A 39 7.06 3.34 7.39
C ASN A 39 7.52 1.91 7.09
N HIS A 40 6.94 0.91 7.76
CA HIS A 40 7.26 -0.49 7.50
C HIS A 40 6.79 -0.94 6.10
N LEU A 41 5.58 -0.55 5.70
CA LEU A 41 5.04 -0.84 4.36
C LEU A 41 5.80 -0.10 3.24
N GLY A 42 6.20 1.16 3.48
CA GLY A 42 6.99 1.94 2.53
C GLY A 42 8.35 1.29 2.22
N THR A 43 9.00 0.73 3.23
CA THR A 43 10.30 0.02 3.07
C THR A 43 10.15 -1.25 2.23
N ALA A 44 9.07 -2.01 2.42
CA ALA A 44 8.79 -3.21 1.62
C ALA A 44 8.46 -2.88 0.16
N ALA A 45 7.65 -1.84 -0.08
CA ALA A 45 7.30 -1.38 -1.43
C ALA A 45 8.51 -0.83 -2.19
N GLU A 46 9.40 -0.10 -1.51
CA GLU A 46 10.64 0.42 -2.11
C GLU A 46 11.57 -0.73 -2.53
N LYS A 47 11.71 -1.76 -1.68
CA LYS A 47 12.52 -2.95 -1.97
C LYS A 47 12.01 -3.72 -3.19
N GLU A 48 10.69 -3.90 -3.29
CA GLU A 48 10.06 -4.55 -4.44
C GLU A 48 10.22 -3.72 -5.73
N THR A 49 10.07 -2.40 -5.65
CA THR A 49 10.29 -1.50 -6.79
C THR A 49 11.74 -1.55 -7.28
N LYS A 50 12.70 -1.52 -6.35
CA LYS A 50 14.14 -1.66 -6.66
C LYS A 50 14.44 -3.00 -7.34
N ARG A 51 13.89 -4.12 -6.84
CA ARG A 51 14.02 -5.44 -7.47
C ARG A 51 13.50 -5.46 -8.90
N ARG A 52 12.29 -4.95 -9.15
CA ARG A 52 11.69 -4.89 -10.49
C ARG A 52 12.50 -4.03 -11.45
N ARG A 53 13.02 -2.88 -10.99
CA ARG A 53 13.92 -2.02 -11.77
C ARG A 53 15.23 -2.71 -12.11
N ALA A 54 15.84 -3.44 -11.17
CA ALA A 54 17.06 -4.19 -11.41
C ALA A 54 16.86 -5.34 -12.41
N LEU A 55 15.73 -6.04 -12.35
CA LEU A 55 15.39 -7.11 -13.30
C LEU A 55 15.18 -6.56 -14.72
N LYS A 56 14.53 -5.39 -14.87
CA LYS A 56 14.38 -4.72 -16.18
C LYS A 56 15.71 -4.27 -16.79
N ARG A 57 16.72 -3.93 -15.97
CA ARG A 57 18.05 -3.50 -16.45
C ARG A 57 18.96 -4.65 -16.89
N ARG A 58 18.61 -5.90 -16.55
CA ARG A 58 19.36 -7.11 -16.94
C ARG A 58 18.82 -7.79 -18.21
N LYS A 59 17.71 -7.28 -18.77
CA LYS A 59 17.19 -7.63 -20.10
C LYS A 59 17.64 -6.58 -21.09
#